data_AF-A0A0F7V5C2-F1
#
_entry.id   AF-A0A0F7V5C2-F1
#
_cell.length_a   1.000
_cell.length_b   1.000
_cell.length_c   1.000
_cell.angle_alpha   90.00
_cell.angle_beta   90.00
_cell.angle_gamma   90.00
#
_symmetry.space_group_name_H-M   'P 1'
#
loop_
_entity.id
_entity.type
_entity.pdbx_description
1 polymer ?
#
loop_
_entity_poly.entity_id
_entity_poly.type
_entity_poly.pdbx_seq_one_letter_code
_entity_poly.pdbx_strand_id
1 'polypeptide(L)'
;MDVEVTEEAQSRICRFSSLNHKFVDLESRIEKLTDALRTLRDAQEEAMIVVDPSDIMLKIGECFASADSDTIEEELDRQIAAKEAVLAECRDELEATKKEMTELKTKLYGEFGDRINLDK
;
A
#
# COMPACT_ATOMS: atom_id res chain seq x y z
N MET A 1 -29.87 -27.14 -16.76
CA MET A 1 -29.92 -26.92 -15.31
C MET A 1 -29.27 -25.58 -15.03
N ASP A 2 -30.11 -24.58 -14.76
CA ASP A 2 -29.72 -23.34 -14.11
C ASP A 2 -29.10 -23.69 -12.76
N VAL A 3 -27.97 -23.06 -12.43
CA VAL A 3 -27.42 -23.13 -11.07
C VAL A 3 -28.24 -22.16 -10.24
N GLU A 4 -29.00 -22.67 -9.28
CA GLU A 4 -29.62 -21.82 -8.27
C GLU A 4 -28.52 -21.11 -7.49
N VAL A 5 -28.48 -19.78 -7.59
CA VAL A 5 -27.53 -18.99 -6.81
C VAL A 5 -28.05 -18.96 -5.38
N THR A 6 -27.39 -19.70 -4.50
CA THR A 6 -27.70 -19.69 -3.07
C THR A 6 -27.29 -18.37 -2.43
N GLU A 7 -27.88 -18.03 -1.28
CA GLU A 7 -27.46 -16.85 -0.49
C GLU A 7 -25.98 -16.92 -0.13
N GLU A 8 -25.47 -18.12 0.15
CA GLU A 8 -24.06 -18.36 0.46
C GLU A 8 -23.15 -18.04 -0.74
N ALA A 9 -23.57 -18.39 -1.96
CA ALA A 9 -22.84 -18.04 -3.16
C ALA A 9 -22.85 -16.52 -3.43
N GLN A 10 -23.99 -15.85 -3.29
CA GLN A 10 -24.04 -14.39 -3.39
C GLN A 10 -23.11 -13.72 -2.37
N SER A 11 -23.08 -14.22 -1.13
CA SER A 11 -22.17 -13.72 -0.10
C SER A 11 -20.70 -13.85 -0.51
N ARG A 12 -20.31 -14.99 -1.09
CA ARG A 12 -18.94 -15.21 -1.61
C ARG A 12 -18.61 -14.28 -2.78
N ILE A 13 -19.56 -14.00 -3.67
CA ILE A 13 -19.38 -13.06 -4.79
C ILE A 13 -19.16 -11.63 -4.26
N CYS A 14 -20.01 -11.16 -3.34
CA CYS A 14 -19.85 -9.85 -2.71
C CYS A 14 -18.52 -9.73 -1.95
N ARG A 15 -18.11 -10.81 -1.26
CA ARG A 15 -16.82 -10.86 -0.58
C ARG A 15 -15.66 -10.77 -1.57
N PHE A 16 -15.70 -11.52 -2.67
CA PHE A 16 -14.67 -11.45 -3.72
C PHE A 16 -14.54 -10.04 -4.31
N SER A 17 -15.67 -9.40 -4.65
CA SER A 17 -15.67 -8.01 -5.14
C SER A 17 -15.05 -7.04 -4.13
N SER A 18 -15.39 -7.19 -2.85
CA SER A 18 -14.84 -6.37 -1.77
C SER A 18 -13.32 -6.56 -1.62
N LEU A 19 -12.84 -7.81 -1.72
CA LEU A 19 -11.41 -8.11 -1.68
C LEU A 19 -10.68 -7.56 -2.90
N ASN A 20 -11.30 -7.55 -4.08
CA ASN A 20 -10.73 -6.97 -5.29
C ASN A 20 -10.50 -5.47 -5.15
N HIS A 21 -11.51 -4.73 -4.64
CA HIS A 21 -11.35 -3.31 -4.33
C HIS A 21 -10.22 -3.06 -3.33
N LYS A 22 -10.19 -3.84 -2.25
CA LYS A 22 -9.12 -3.77 -1.25
C LYS A 22 -7.74 -4.05 -1.85
N PHE A 23 -7.63 -5.03 -2.74
CA PHE A 23 -6.38 -5.37 -3.42
C PHE A 23 -5.87 -4.20 -4.27
N VAL A 24 -6.73 -3.60 -5.10
CA VAL A 24 -6.37 -2.43 -5.92
C VAL A 24 -5.97 -1.23 -5.06
N ASP A 25 -6.70 -0.98 -3.97
CA ASP A 25 -6.37 0.10 -3.02
C ASP A 25 -5.00 -0.11 -2.35
N LEU A 26 -4.70 -1.37 -1.96
CA LEU A 26 -3.41 -1.73 -1.38
C LEU A 26 -2.27 -1.61 -2.39
N GLU A 27 -2.45 -2.05 -3.64
CA GLU A 27 -1.45 -1.86 -4.71
C GLU A 27 -1.15 -0.37 -4.91
N SER A 28 -2.19 0.47 -5.03
CA SER A 28 -2.00 1.93 -5.18
C SER A 28 -1.32 2.55 -3.96
N ARG A 29 -1.64 2.09 -2.75
CA ARG A 29 -1.01 2.58 -1.52
C ARG A 29 0.46 2.18 -1.45
N ILE A 30 0.81 0.95 -1.84
CA ILE A 30 2.19 0.45 -1.90
C ILE A 30 3.02 1.26 -2.89
N GLU A 31 2.47 1.55 -4.08
CA GLU A 31 3.13 2.38 -5.08
C GLU A 31 3.45 3.77 -4.52
N LYS A 32 2.45 4.46 -3.96
CA LYS A 32 2.62 5.79 -3.35
C LYS A 32 3.63 5.81 -2.20
N LEU A 33 3.63 4.78 -1.35
CA LEU A 33 4.59 4.65 -0.26
C LEU A 33 6.01 4.40 -0.79
N THR A 34 6.15 3.60 -1.83
CA THR A 34 7.44 3.32 -2.48
C THR A 34 8.03 4.58 -3.10
N ASP A 35 7.21 5.37 -3.81
CA ASP A 35 7.63 6.65 -4.37
C ASP A 35 8.00 7.66 -3.28
N ALA A 36 7.20 7.77 -2.21
CA ALA A 36 7.49 8.66 -1.09
C ALA A 36 8.80 8.28 -0.38
N LEU A 37 9.08 6.98 -0.23
CA LEU A 37 10.35 6.50 0.32
C LEU A 37 11.54 6.83 -0.58
N ARG A 38 11.40 6.70 -1.90
CA ARG A 38 12.43 7.14 -2.84
C ARG A 38 12.72 8.63 -2.67
N THR A 39 11.68 9.48 -2.67
CA THR A 39 11.84 10.93 -2.48
C THR A 39 12.50 11.29 -1.15
N LEU A 40 12.20 10.58 -0.07
CA LEU A 40 12.85 10.82 1.23
C LEU A 40 14.32 10.42 1.23
N ARG A 41 14.67 9.30 0.58
CA ARG A 41 16.06 8.86 0.44
C ARG A 41 16.86 9.79 -0.45
N ASP A 42 16.28 10.24 -1.55
CA ASP A 42 16.89 11.26 -2.41
C ASP A 42 17.15 12.54 -1.59
N ALA A 43 16.16 12.98 -0.78
CA ALA A 43 16.34 14.14 0.10
C ALA A 43 17.43 13.95 1.17
N GLN A 44 17.57 12.73 1.70
CA GLN A 44 18.63 12.38 2.65
C GLN A 44 20.01 12.43 2.00
N GLU A 45 20.16 11.88 0.79
CA GLU A 45 21.42 11.95 0.04
C GLU A 45 21.81 13.39 -0.28
N GLU A 46 20.86 14.22 -0.72
CA GLU A 46 21.09 15.64 -0.98
C GLU A 46 21.48 16.40 0.31
N ALA A 47 20.81 16.13 1.43
CA ALA A 47 21.12 16.76 2.71
C ALA A 47 22.56 16.51 3.17
N MET A 48 23.12 15.32 2.89
CA MET A 48 24.50 14.97 3.24
C MET A 48 25.56 15.74 2.42
N ILE A 49 25.20 16.27 1.24
CA ILE A 49 26.13 16.95 0.33
C ILE A 49 26.14 18.47 0.60
N VAL A 50 25.13 18.98 1.30
CA VAL A 50 25.04 20.41 1.62
C VAL A 50 26.16 20.83 2.56
N VAL A 51 26.84 21.93 2.20
CA VAL A 51 27.99 22.47 2.95
C VAL A 51 27.53 23.39 4.08
N ASP A 52 26.47 24.19 3.87
CA ASP A 52 25.89 25.07 4.88
C ASP A 52 24.54 24.51 5.35
N PRO A 53 24.42 24.02 6.60
CA PRO A 53 23.16 23.50 7.13
C PRO A 53 21.98 24.48 7.04
N SER A 54 22.24 25.79 6.97
CA SER A 54 21.19 26.80 6.83
C SER A 54 20.51 26.82 5.45
N ASP A 55 21.08 26.14 4.46
CA ASP A 55 20.49 25.95 3.13
C ASP A 55 19.40 24.87 3.11
N ILE A 56 19.23 24.11 4.18
CA ILE A 56 18.18 23.08 4.33
C ILE A 56 17.10 23.56 5.29
N MET A 57 15.83 23.32 4.92
CA MET A 57 14.69 23.53 5.80
C MET A 57 13.77 22.32 5.80
N LEU A 58 13.27 21.97 6.98
CA LEU A 58 12.25 20.95 7.16
C LEU A 58 10.88 21.53 6.82
N LYS A 59 10.12 20.80 5.98
CA LYS A 59 8.72 21.14 5.69
C LYS A 59 7.80 20.45 6.69
N ILE A 60 7.06 21.23 7.46
CA ILE A 60 6.09 20.76 8.45
C ILE A 60 4.70 21.28 8.05
N GLY A 61 3.89 20.41 7.45
CA GLY A 61 2.61 20.82 6.88
C GLY A 61 2.80 21.85 5.75
N GLU A 62 2.40 23.10 6.00
CA GLU A 62 2.54 24.22 5.07
C GLU A 62 3.67 25.19 5.45
N CYS A 63 4.38 24.93 6.55
CA CYS A 63 5.46 25.78 7.03
C CYS A 63 6.83 25.16 6.74
N PHE A 64 7.86 26.00 6.70
CA PHE A 64 9.27 25.59 6.64
C PHE A 64 9.98 26.08 7.89
N ALA A 65 10.78 25.21 8.50
CA ALA A 65 11.57 25.51 9.68
C ALA A 65 13.04 25.14 9.43
N SER A 66 13.95 26.04 9.79
CA SER A 66 15.36 25.68 9.89
C SER A 66 15.57 24.79 11.12
N ALA A 67 16.48 23.85 11.00
CA ALA A 67 16.92 22.97 12.07
C ALA A 67 18.41 22.69 11.89
N ASP A 68 19.08 22.22 12.93
CA ASP A 68 20.44 21.71 12.80
C ASP A 68 20.48 20.40 12.00
N SER A 69 21.67 20.05 11.50
CA SER A 69 21.89 18.86 10.67
C SER A 69 21.45 17.58 11.37
N ASP A 70 21.76 17.44 12.67
CA ASP A 70 21.40 16.27 13.46
C ASP A 70 19.87 16.09 13.49
N THR A 71 19.12 17.17 13.75
CA THR A 71 17.65 17.17 13.75
C THR A 71 17.08 16.83 12.37
N ILE A 72 17.70 17.33 11.29
CA ILE A 72 17.27 17.03 9.92
C ILE A 72 17.45 15.54 9.61
N GLU A 73 18.62 15.00 9.94
CA GLU A 73 18.93 13.57 9.74
C GLU A 73 18.01 12.68 10.57
N GLU A 74 17.82 12.97 11.86
CA GLU A 74 16.93 12.22 12.74
C GLU A 74 15.48 12.21 12.23
N GLU A 75 14.98 13.35 11.74
CA GLU A 75 13.62 13.44 11.23
C GLU A 75 13.46 12.69 9.90
N LEU A 76 14.46 12.74 9.01
CA LEU A 76 14.46 11.96 7.77
C LEU A 76 14.46 10.45 8.05
N ASP A 77 15.35 9.99 8.94
CA ASP A 77 15.43 8.58 9.34
C ASP A 77 14.12 8.10 9.97
N ARG A 78 13.53 8.93 10.86
CA ARG A 78 12.23 8.63 11.47
C ARG A 78 11.13 8.49 10.41
N GLN A 79 11.06 9.40 9.44
CA GLN A 79 10.04 9.34 8.39
C GLN A 79 10.23 8.14 7.47
N ILE A 80 11.48 7.81 7.11
CA ILE A 80 11.81 6.63 6.32
C ILE A 80 11.38 5.37 7.08
N ALA A 81 11.83 5.18 8.32
CA ALA A 81 11.50 4.01 9.12
C ALA A 81 9.99 3.84 9.33
N ALA A 82 9.26 4.94 9.61
CA ALA A 82 7.82 4.90 9.76
C ALA A 82 7.11 4.47 8.46
N LYS A 83 7.54 4.97 7.30
CA LYS A 83 6.96 4.58 6.01
C LYS A 83 7.33 3.16 5.60
N GLU A 84 8.53 2.69 5.92
CA GLU A 84 8.95 1.31 5.68
C GLU A 84 8.12 0.32 6.49
N ALA A 85 7.83 0.62 7.76
CA ALA A 85 6.95 -0.20 8.58
C ALA A 85 5.55 -0.30 7.96
N VAL A 86 4.96 0.83 7.58
CA VAL A 86 3.64 0.85 6.92
C VAL A 86 3.67 0.12 5.56
N LEU A 87 4.76 0.24 4.79
CA LEU A 87 4.92 -0.47 3.52
C LEU A 87 4.96 -1.99 3.74
N ALA A 88 5.66 -2.45 4.78
CA ALA A 88 5.69 -3.87 5.14
C ALA A 88 4.30 -4.38 5.52
N GLU A 89 3.57 -3.67 6.38
CA GLU A 89 2.19 -4.01 6.75
C GLU A 89 1.26 -4.09 5.53
N CYS A 90 1.33 -3.11 4.62
CA CYS A 90 0.53 -3.11 3.39
C CYS A 90 0.86 -4.32 2.49
N ARG A 91 2.13 -4.73 2.40
CA ARG A 91 2.55 -5.89 1.60
C ARG A 91 2.04 -7.20 2.21
N ASP A 92 2.12 -7.34 3.52
CA ASP A 92 1.58 -8.50 4.23
C ASP A 92 0.06 -8.60 4.06
N GLU A 93 -0.64 -7.47 4.15
CA GLU A 93 -2.09 -7.39 3.94
C GLU A 93 -2.47 -7.68 2.48
N LEU A 94 -1.68 -7.24 1.51
CA LEU A 94 -1.88 -7.53 0.08
C LEU A 94 -1.76 -9.03 -0.18
N GLU A 95 -0.72 -9.69 0.34
CA GLU A 95 -0.53 -11.13 0.17
C GLU A 95 -1.64 -11.95 0.86
N ALA A 96 -2.08 -11.53 2.05
CA ALA A 96 -3.23 -12.14 2.72
C ALA A 96 -4.53 -11.99 1.89
N THR A 97 -4.76 -10.80 1.35
CA THR A 97 -5.94 -10.51 0.49
C THR A 97 -5.90 -11.37 -0.77
N LYS A 98 -4.75 -11.45 -1.44
CA LYS A 98 -4.54 -12.27 -2.64
C LYS A 98 -4.74 -13.76 -2.39
N LYS A 99 -4.31 -14.26 -1.23
CA LYS A 99 -4.55 -15.64 -0.81
C LYS A 99 -6.05 -15.90 -0.65
N GLU A 100 -6.77 -15.04 0.07
CA GLU A 100 -8.22 -15.17 0.27
C GLU A 100 -8.98 -15.10 -1.07
N MET A 101 -8.60 -14.18 -1.96
CA MET A 101 -9.17 -14.08 -3.30
C MET A 101 -8.96 -15.36 -4.11
N THR A 102 -7.77 -15.97 -4.05
CA THR A 102 -7.47 -17.21 -4.77
C THR A 102 -8.34 -18.36 -4.27
N GLU A 103 -8.47 -18.51 -2.94
CA GLU A 103 -9.32 -19.54 -2.33
C GLU A 103 -10.80 -19.35 -2.71
N LEU A 104 -11.31 -18.12 -2.67
CA LEU A 104 -12.68 -17.80 -3.08
C LEU A 104 -12.90 -18.02 -4.58
N LYS A 105 -11.93 -17.65 -5.42
CA LYS A 105 -11.98 -17.87 -6.87
C LYS A 105 -12.14 -19.37 -7.18
N THR A 106 -11.31 -20.23 -6.57
CA THR A 106 -11.42 -21.68 -6.76
C THR A 106 -12.78 -22.22 -6.33
N LYS A 107 -13.33 -21.78 -5.19
CA LYS A 107 -14.67 -22.19 -4.73
C LYS A 107 -15.77 -21.76 -5.70
N LEU A 108 -15.74 -20.50 -6.14
CA LEU A 108 -16.73 -19.94 -7.06
C LEU A 108 -16.70 -20.61 -8.44
N TYR A 109 -15.52 -20.87 -9.02
CA TYR A 109 -15.41 -21.62 -10.27
C TYR A 109 -15.80 -23.10 -10.11
N GLY A 110 -15.57 -23.71 -8.94
CA GLY A 110 -16.05 -25.07 -8.64
C GLY A 110 -17.57 -25.19 -8.58
N GLU A 111 -18.26 -24.15 -8.09
CA GLU A 111 -19.72 -24.12 -7.96
C GLU A 111 -20.43 -23.64 -9.23
N PHE A 112 -19.89 -22.64 -9.92
CA PHE A 112 -20.55 -21.96 -11.05
C PHE A 112 -19.93 -22.25 -12.42
N GLY A 113 -18.71 -22.80 -12.47
CA GLY A 113 -17.99 -23.06 -13.73
C GLY A 113 -17.82 -21.81 -14.58
N ASP A 114 -18.01 -21.94 -15.89
CA ASP A 114 -17.90 -20.84 -16.87
C ASP A 114 -19.08 -19.85 -16.82
N ARG A 115 -20.02 -20.00 -15.88
CA ARG A 115 -21.20 -19.13 -15.75
C ARG A 115 -20.95 -17.86 -14.93
N ILE A 116 -19.77 -17.75 -14.30
CA ILE A 116 -19.35 -16.57 -13.56
C ILE A 116 -18.05 -16.02 -14.15
N ASN A 117 -17.98 -14.69 -14.27
CA ASN A 117 -16.74 -14.01 -14.63
C ASN A 117 -16.24 -13.19 -13.44
N LEU A 118 -15.13 -13.64 -12.85
CA LEU A 118 -14.44 -12.96 -11.77
C LEU A 118 -13.23 -12.24 -12.37
N ASP A 119 -13.46 -11.00 -12.80
CA ASP A 119 -12.41 -10.13 -13.30
C ASP A 119 -11.44 -9.70 -12.18
N LYS A 120 -10.26 -9.26 -12.61
CA LYS A 120 -9.11 -8.93 -11.78
C LYS A 120 -9.21 -7.57 -11.11
#